data_AF-A0A7T8KEJ3-F1
#
_entry.id   AF-A0A7T8KEJ3-F1
#
_cell.length_a   1.000
_cell.length_b   1.000
_cell.length_c   1.000
_cell.angle_alpha   90.00
_cell.angle_beta   90.00
_cell.angle_gamma   90.00
#
_symmetry.space_group_name_H-M   'P 1'
#
loop_
_entity.id
_entity.type
_entity.pdbx_description
1 polymer ?
#
loop_
_entity_poly.entity_id
_entity_poly.type
_entity_poly.pdbx_seq_one_letter_code
_entity_poly.pdbx_strand_id
1 'polypeptide(L)'
;MLTNIPFTLFRVLYLLFRVSNIRKSQIIESHISAKLVHRRRVTKEVLKIVANPNQDEDDRCFFMFPSAMIHKIDEDSPFYSMSPKDILNAQFEMIVVLEGIVEPTGNSFQARSSFLPREILWGMRFEIWYVSSGKKGSFK
;
A
#
# COMPACT_ATOMS: atom_id res chain seq x y z
N MET A 1 -7.72 -41.41 -2.24
CA MET A 1 -6.26 -41.49 -2.45
C MET A 1 -5.93 -40.54 -3.59
N LEU A 2 -5.32 -39.38 -3.26
CA LEU A 2 -4.59 -38.43 -4.12
C LEU A 2 -5.40 -37.81 -5.31
N THR A 3 -5.44 -36.50 -5.51
CA THR A 3 -4.36 -35.52 -5.44
C THR A 3 -4.89 -34.14 -5.07
N ASN A 4 -4.40 -33.58 -3.96
CA ASN A 4 -4.28 -32.14 -3.79
C ASN A 4 -3.56 -31.58 -5.03
N ILE A 5 -4.28 -30.87 -5.87
CA ILE A 5 -3.67 -30.06 -6.92
C ILE A 5 -2.92 -28.95 -6.18
N PRO A 6 -1.60 -28.85 -6.31
CA PRO A 6 -0.84 -27.89 -5.56
C PRO A 6 -1.18 -26.49 -6.09
N PHE A 7 -1.37 -25.52 -5.20
CA PHE A 7 -1.64 -24.11 -5.50
C PHE A 7 -0.49 -23.40 -6.27
N THR A 8 0.53 -24.15 -6.72
CA THR A 8 1.72 -23.71 -7.46
C THR A 8 1.47 -23.57 -8.96
N LEU A 9 0.65 -22.59 -9.34
CA LEU A 9 0.79 -21.93 -10.64
C LEU A 9 0.91 -20.42 -10.38
N PHE A 10 2.12 -20.01 -10.00
CA PHE A 10 2.63 -18.63 -9.84
C PHE A 10 1.59 -17.53 -9.60
N ARG A 11 0.92 -17.54 -8.44
CA ARG A 11 0.15 -16.36 -8.00
C ARG A 11 1.02 -15.54 -7.07
N VAL A 12 1.60 -14.46 -7.60
CA VAL A 12 2.21 -13.41 -6.79
C VAL A 12 1.11 -12.71 -5.99
N LEU A 13 1.30 -12.57 -4.68
CA LEU A 13 0.37 -11.87 -3.80
C LEU A 13 0.85 -10.43 -3.56
N TYR A 14 -0.10 -9.53 -3.41
CA TYR A 14 0.15 -8.12 -3.16
C TYR A 14 -0.75 -7.63 -2.03
N LEU A 15 -0.15 -6.89 -1.11
CA LEU A 15 -0.86 -6.05 -0.16
C LEU A 15 -0.97 -4.65 -0.75
N LEU A 16 -2.18 -4.09 -0.74
CA LEU A 16 -2.49 -2.82 -1.38
C LEU A 16 -3.13 -1.88 -0.37
N PHE A 17 -2.74 -0.61 -0.39
CA PHE A 17 -3.46 0.48 0.26
C PHE A 17 -3.45 1.72 -0.63
N ARG A 18 -4.33 2.68 -0.38
CA ARG A 18 -4.41 3.91 -1.20
C ARG A 18 -4.03 5.14 -0.39
N VAL A 19 -3.33 6.04 -1.07
CA VAL A 19 -2.97 7.35 -0.53
C VAL A 19 -3.39 8.42 -1.53
N SER A 20 -3.92 9.53 -1.05
CA SER A 20 -4.34 10.65 -1.88
C SER A 20 -4.10 11.97 -1.16
N ASN A 21 -3.77 13.01 -1.93
CA ASN A 21 -3.67 14.37 -1.42
C ASN A 21 -5.04 15.06 -1.53
N ILE A 22 -5.67 15.31 -0.39
CA ILE A 22 -6.94 16.05 -0.30
C ILE A 22 -6.73 17.58 -0.28
N ARG A 23 -5.48 18.05 -0.20
CA ARG A 23 -5.15 19.48 -0.17
C ARG A 23 -5.15 20.05 -1.60
N LYS A 24 -5.41 21.36 -1.70
CA LYS A 24 -5.26 22.11 -2.95
C LYS A 24 -3.80 22.30 -3.35
N SER A 25 -2.89 22.34 -2.38
CA SER A 25 -1.44 22.50 -2.59
C SER A 25 -0.80 21.18 -3.02
N GLN A 26 0.18 21.24 -3.91
CA GLN A 26 0.99 20.08 -4.26
C GLN A 26 1.89 19.66 -3.09
N ILE A 27 2.18 18.37 -3.07
CA ILE A 27 3.18 17.75 -2.20
C ILE A 27 4.33 17.32 -3.11
N ILE A 28 5.54 17.77 -2.78
CA ILE A 28 6.77 17.39 -3.47
C ILE A 28 7.65 16.56 -2.53
N GLU A 29 8.61 15.83 -3.12
CA GLU A 29 9.56 14.97 -2.38
C GLU A 29 8.86 13.99 -1.43
N SER A 30 7.70 13.48 -1.86
CA SER A 30 6.91 12.60 -1.04
C SER A 30 7.46 11.19 -0.98
N HIS A 31 7.48 10.66 0.24
CA HIS A 31 7.94 9.31 0.55
C HIS A 31 6.93 8.60 1.45
N ILE A 32 6.67 7.32 1.15
CA ILE A 32 5.77 6.48 1.92
C ILE A 32 6.54 5.31 2.51
N SER A 33 6.33 5.06 3.81
CA SER A 33 6.81 3.84 4.46
C SER A 33 5.69 3.13 5.20
N ALA A 34 5.80 1.80 5.27
CA ALA A 34 4.91 0.98 6.09
C ALA A 34 5.72 0.03 6.97
N LYS A 35 5.30 -0.13 8.22
CA LYS A 35 5.99 -0.95 9.22
C LYS A 35 5.00 -1.76 10.04
N LEU A 36 5.34 -3.00 10.35
CA LEU A 36 4.59 -3.83 11.28
C LEU A 36 5.13 -3.65 12.69
N VAL A 37 4.24 -3.32 13.61
CA VAL A 37 4.52 -3.25 15.04
C VAL A 37 3.78 -4.37 15.74
N HIS A 38 4.53 -5.27 16.36
CA HIS A 38 3.96 -6.41 17.09
C HIS A 38 3.71 -6.05 18.55
N ARG A 39 2.54 -6.41 19.09
CA ARG A 39 2.20 -6.10 20.49
C ARG A 39 3.10 -6.83 21.50
N ARG A 40 3.54 -8.04 21.17
CA ARG A 40 4.30 -8.93 22.08
C ARG A 40 5.76 -9.12 21.68
N ARG A 41 6.19 -8.56 20.56
CA ARG A 41 7.56 -8.67 20.08
C ARG A 41 8.10 -7.27 19.82
N VAL A 42 9.31 -6.99 20.27
CA VAL A 42 10.03 -5.75 19.94
C VAL A 42 10.68 -5.87 18.55
N THR A 43 9.94 -6.42 17.59
CA THR A 43 10.37 -6.51 16.19
C THR A 43 9.54 -5.52 15.38
N LYS A 44 10.25 -4.56 14.77
CA LYS A 44 9.72 -3.67 13.76
C LYS A 44 10.13 -4.23 12.41
N GLU A 45 9.18 -4.78 11.68
CA GLU A 45 9.42 -5.30 10.33
C GLU A 45 9.01 -4.21 9.33
N VAL A 46 9.88 -3.90 8.37
CA VAL A 46 9.64 -2.87 7.36
C VAL A 46 9.08 -3.52 6.11
N LEU A 47 8.02 -2.96 5.56
CA LEU A 47 7.47 -3.40 4.29
C LEU A 47 8.07 -2.56 3.16
N LYS A 48 8.58 -3.22 2.11
CA LYS A 48 8.97 -2.56 0.86
C LYS A 48 7.70 -2.07 0.16
N ILE A 49 7.55 -0.75 0.00
CA ILE A 49 6.38 -0.13 -0.64
C ILE A 49 6.81 0.50 -1.96
N VAL A 50 6.06 0.20 -3.03
CA VAL A 50 6.26 0.77 -4.36
C VAL A 50 4.97 1.36 -4.90
N ALA A 51 5.06 2.46 -5.64
CA ALA A 51 3.90 3.07 -6.31
C ALA A 51 3.55 2.38 -7.64
N ASN A 52 4.52 1.70 -8.25
CA ASN A 52 4.40 1.02 -9.52
C ASN A 52 4.88 -0.43 -9.37
N PRO A 53 4.07 -1.45 -9.71
CA PRO A 53 4.46 -2.85 -9.52
C PRO A 53 5.60 -3.29 -10.45
N ASN A 54 5.94 -2.50 -11.48
CA ASN A 54 7.05 -2.75 -12.39
C ASN A 54 8.35 -2.03 -11.97
N GLN A 55 8.34 -1.30 -10.84
CA GLN A 55 9.51 -0.66 -10.26
C GLN A 55 9.76 -1.28 -8.89
N ASP A 56 10.94 -1.85 -8.70
CA ASP A 56 11.24 -2.60 -7.47
C ASP A 56 11.67 -1.70 -6.30
N GLU A 57 12.01 -0.43 -6.55
CA GLU A 57 12.63 0.46 -5.56
C GLU A 57 12.12 1.92 -5.55
N ASP A 58 11.01 2.24 -6.23
CA ASP A 58 10.46 3.60 -6.22
C ASP A 58 9.32 3.75 -5.21
N ASP A 59 9.66 4.24 -4.02
CA ASP A 59 8.73 4.62 -2.95
C ASP A 59 8.22 6.06 -3.11
N ARG A 60 8.74 6.81 -4.09
CA ARG A 60 8.28 8.15 -4.40
C ARG A 60 6.93 8.05 -5.10
N CYS A 61 6.02 8.86 -4.63
CA CYS A 61 4.65 8.88 -5.12
C CYS A 61 4.32 10.26 -5.66
N PHE A 62 3.65 10.30 -6.82
CA PHE A 62 3.18 11.55 -7.42
C PHE A 62 1.69 11.73 -7.12
N PHE A 63 1.35 12.75 -6.34
CA PHE A 63 0.01 12.90 -5.75
C PHE A 63 -1.03 13.63 -6.60
N MET A 64 -0.86 13.67 -7.91
CA MET A 64 -1.87 14.30 -8.78
C MET A 64 -3.21 13.51 -8.78
N PHE A 65 -3.17 12.21 -8.49
CA PHE A 65 -4.36 11.35 -8.38
C PHE A 65 -4.21 10.34 -7.22
N PRO A 66 -5.32 9.77 -6.69
CA PRO A 66 -5.25 8.68 -5.72
C PRO A 66 -4.35 7.56 -6.23
N SER A 67 -3.27 7.29 -5.50
CA SER A 67 -2.25 6.33 -5.90
C SER A 67 -2.36 5.09 -5.03
N ALA A 68 -2.29 3.92 -5.67
CA ALA A 68 -2.22 2.64 -4.98
C ALA A 68 -0.76 2.39 -4.59
N MET A 69 -0.54 2.15 -3.30
CA MET A 69 0.72 1.71 -2.73
C MET A 69 0.71 0.19 -2.65
N ILE A 70 1.82 -0.40 -3.09
CA ILE A 70 1.91 -1.84 -3.34
C ILE A 70 3.05 -2.40 -2.50
N HIS A 71 2.76 -3.45 -1.76
CA HIS A 71 3.76 -4.32 -1.16
C HIS A 71 3.64 -5.70 -1.80
N LYS A 72 4.67 -6.10 -2.54
CA LYS A 72 4.77 -7.46 -3.07
C LYS A 72 5.06 -8.42 -1.91
N ILE A 73 4.26 -9.47 -1.79
CA ILE A 73 4.47 -10.52 -0.80
C ILE A 73 5.37 -11.59 -1.45
N ASP A 74 6.67 -11.34 -1.41
CA ASP A 74 7.74 -12.25 -1.84
C ASP A 74 8.49 -12.84 -0.63
N GLU A 75 9.57 -13.58 -0.85
CA GLU A 75 10.32 -14.30 0.20
C GLU A 75 10.88 -13.40 1.30
N ASP A 76 11.11 -12.11 1.00
CA ASP A 76 11.57 -11.11 1.96
C ASP A 76 10.41 -10.50 2.79
N SER A 77 9.16 -10.76 2.40
CA SER A 77 7.98 -10.21 3.05
C SER A 77 7.69 -10.94 4.37
N PRO A 78 7.34 -10.21 5.46
CA PRO A 78 6.89 -10.83 6.70
C PRO A 78 5.56 -11.60 6.54
N PHE A 79 4.85 -11.39 5.44
CA PHE A 79 3.59 -12.07 5.13
C PHE A 79 3.77 -13.33 4.28
N TYR A 80 4.99 -13.64 3.80
CA TYR A 80 5.22 -14.69 2.80
C TYR A 80 4.68 -16.06 3.20
N SER A 81 4.90 -16.44 4.46
CA SER A 81 4.51 -17.73 5.01
C SER A 81 3.15 -17.71 5.72
N MET A 82 2.42 -16.58 5.68
CA MET A 82 1.16 -16.42 6.40
C MET A 82 -0.04 -16.71 5.51
N SER A 83 -0.94 -17.57 5.97
CA SER A 83 -2.26 -17.73 5.35
C SER A 83 -3.20 -16.57 5.70
N PRO A 84 -4.33 -16.42 4.99
CA PRO A 84 -5.36 -15.45 5.35
C PRO A 84 -5.86 -15.57 6.79
N LYS A 85 -5.97 -16.80 7.28
CA LYS A 85 -6.35 -17.08 8.66
C LYS A 85 -5.26 -16.68 9.65
N ASP A 86 -3.98 -16.85 9.28
CA ASP A 86 -2.86 -16.48 10.15
C ASP A 86 -2.76 -14.96 10.29
N ILE A 87 -2.90 -14.21 9.19
CA ILE A 87 -2.94 -12.74 9.25
C ILE A 87 -4.10 -12.28 10.13
N LEU A 88 -5.32 -12.80 9.93
CA LEU A 88 -6.49 -12.39 10.71
C LEU A 88 -6.30 -12.58 12.23
N ASN A 89 -5.56 -13.62 12.63
CA ASN A 89 -5.29 -13.94 14.04
C ASN A 89 -3.97 -13.32 14.56
N ALA A 90 -3.19 -12.68 13.70
CA ALA A 90 -1.92 -12.09 14.07
C ALA A 90 -2.12 -10.92 15.05
N GLN A 91 -1.07 -10.60 15.82
CA GLN A 91 -1.08 -9.50 16.79
C GLN A 91 -0.08 -8.42 16.39
N PHE A 92 -0.32 -7.82 15.21
CA PHE A 92 0.42 -6.67 14.72
C PHE A 92 -0.50 -5.48 14.44
N GLU A 93 0.10 -4.31 14.31
CA GLU A 93 -0.48 -3.11 13.73
C GLU A 93 0.42 -2.65 12.59
N MET A 94 -0.14 -2.48 11.40
CA MET A 94 0.58 -1.93 10.26
C MET A 94 0.47 -0.41 10.29
N ILE A 95 1.58 0.26 10.55
CA ILE A 95 1.65 1.72 10.55
C ILE A 95 2.13 2.19 9.19
N VAL A 96 1.36 3.07 8.56
CA VAL A 96 1.71 3.75 7.30
C VAL A 96 2.04 5.20 7.61
N VAL A 97 3.18 5.66 7.10
CA VAL A 97 3.67 7.03 7.27
C VAL A 97 3.90 7.62 5.89
N LEU A 98 3.30 8.79 5.66
CA LEU A 98 3.55 9.64 4.50
C LEU A 98 4.30 10.90 4.96
N GLU A 99 5.42 11.18 4.33
CA GLU A 99 6.22 12.38 4.53
C GLU A 99 6.39 13.13 3.21
N GLY A 100 6.63 14.43 3.26
CA GLY A 100 6.93 15.25 2.09
C GLY A 100 6.95 16.73 2.42
N ILE A 101 7.05 17.56 1.39
CA ILE A 101 7.10 19.02 1.48
C ILE A 101 5.87 19.62 0.81
N VAL A 102 5.26 20.62 1.44
CA VAL A 102 4.14 21.37 0.87
C VAL A 102 4.68 22.51 0.01
N GLU A 103 4.52 22.40 -1.32
CA GLU A 103 5.14 23.30 -2.32
C GLU A 103 5.02 24.81 -2.01
N PRO A 104 3.84 25.37 -1.69
CA PRO A 104 3.73 26.82 -1.48
C PRO A 104 4.35 27.32 -0.17
N THR A 105 4.61 26.46 0.81
CA THR A 105 5.13 26.88 2.13
C THR A 105 6.56 26.41 2.38
N GLY A 106 7.05 25.42 1.64
CA GLY A 106 8.32 24.75 1.91
C GLY A 106 8.34 23.98 3.23
N ASN A 107 7.22 23.89 3.95
CA ASN A 107 7.15 23.19 5.22
C ASN A 107 7.07 21.68 4.97
N SER A 108 7.85 20.92 5.74
CA SER A 108 7.68 19.48 5.83
C SER A 108 6.36 19.14 6.52
N PHE A 109 5.76 18.02 6.12
CA PHE A 109 4.61 17.46 6.82
C PHE A 109 4.79 15.95 6.98
N GLN A 110 4.09 15.41 7.98
CA GLN A 110 3.97 13.98 8.20
C GLN A 110 2.49 13.65 8.42
N ALA A 111 1.99 12.67 7.69
CA ALA A 111 0.67 12.06 7.90
C ALA A 111 0.85 10.59 8.26
N ARG A 112 0.01 10.09 9.18
CA ARG A 112 0.09 8.71 9.66
C ARG A 112 -1.29 8.09 9.69
N SER A 113 -1.35 6.81 9.37
CA SER A 113 -2.51 5.96 9.54
C SER A 113 -2.05 4.56 9.96
N SER A 114 -2.97 3.75 10.49
CA SER A 114 -2.64 2.38 10.85
C SER A 114 -3.79 1.43 10.54
N PHE A 115 -3.43 0.16 10.35
CA PHE A 115 -4.35 -0.92 10.04
C PHE A 115 -4.09 -2.10 10.96
N LEU A 116 -5.16 -2.62 11.55
CA LEU A 116 -5.18 -3.87 12.27
C LEU A 116 -5.37 -5.03 11.30
N PRO A 117 -5.05 -6.27 11.68
CA PRO A 117 -5.08 -7.39 10.75
C PRO A 117 -6.49 -7.70 10.23
N ARG A 118 -7.53 -7.40 11.03
CA ARG A 118 -8.95 -7.48 10.64
C ARG A 118 -9.39 -6.46 9.59
N GLU A 119 -8.62 -5.38 9.41
CA GLU A 119 -8.88 -4.33 8.41
C GLU A 119 -8.20 -4.65 7.06
N ILE A 120 -7.32 -5.67 7.04
CA ILE A 120 -6.70 -6.18 5.81
C ILE A 120 -7.65 -7.19 5.18
N LEU A 121 -8.32 -6.78 4.12
CA LEU A 121 -9.33 -7.58 3.44
C LEU A 121 -8.72 -8.46 2.35
N TRP A 122 -8.80 -9.78 2.55
CA TRP A 122 -8.26 -10.77 1.61
C TRP A 122 -9.12 -10.96 0.37
N GLY A 123 -8.46 -11.14 -0.77
CA GLY A 123 -9.14 -11.37 -2.07
C GLY A 123 -9.87 -10.15 -2.62
N MET A 124 -9.78 -9.01 -1.93
CA MET A 124 -10.42 -7.77 -2.34
C MET A 124 -9.55 -6.99 -3.34
N ARG A 125 -10.22 -6.22 -4.19
CA ARG A 125 -9.61 -5.26 -5.11
C ARG A 125 -10.23 -3.89 -4.88
N PHE A 126 -9.44 -2.84 -5.01
CA PHE A 126 -9.97 -1.50 -4.96
C PHE A 126 -10.81 -1.20 -6.22
N GLU A 127 -11.92 -0.49 -6.04
CA GLU A 127 -12.72 0.04 -7.14
C GLU A 127 -11.92 1.09 -7.94
N ILE A 128 -12.12 1.12 -9.25
CA ILE A 128 -11.45 2.04 -10.15
C ILE A 128 -12.21 3.37 -10.14
N TRP A 129 -11.53 4.49 -9.86
CA TRP A 129 -12.14 5.83 -9.74
C TRP A 129 -12.25 6.61 -11.07
N TYR A 130 -12.23 5.97 -12.25
CA TYR A 130 -12.44 6.70 -13.49
C TYR A 130 -13.93 6.97 -13.71
N VAL A 131 -14.37 8.20 -13.44
CA VAL A 131 -15.60 8.73 -14.04
C VAL A 131 -15.26 9.12 -15.48
N SER A 132 -15.62 8.27 -16.44
CA SER A 132 -15.76 8.71 -17.83
C SER A 132 -16.93 9.69 -17.87
N SER A 133 -16.65 10.99 -17.80
CA SER A 133 -17.64 11.97 -18.20
C SER A 133 -17.79 11.82 -19.70
N GLY A 134 -18.89 11.19 -20.15
CA GLY A 134 -19.30 11.08 -21.54
C GLY A 134 -19.66 12.41 -22.18
N LYS A 135 -18.82 13.44 -22.04
CA LYS A 135 -18.91 14.69 -22.79
C LYS A 135 -17.62 14.90 -23.57
N LYS A 136 -17.70 14.66 -24.88
CA LYS A 136 -16.82 15.29 -25.87
C LYS A 136 -16.84 16.80 -25.62
N GLY A 137 -15.71 17.40 -25.28
CA GLY A 137 -15.61 18.84 -25.04
C GLY A 137 -14.18 19.34 -25.03
N SER A 138 -13.72 19.71 -26.22
CA SER A 138 -12.60 20.61 -26.57
C SER A 138 -11.77 21.17 -25.42
N PHE A 139 -10.47 20.85 -25.40
CA PHE A 139 -9.45 21.69 -24.79
C PHE A 139 -9.19 22.87 -25.74
N LYS A 140 -9.37 24.10 -25.24
CA LYS A 140 -8.77 25.31 -25.80
C LYS A 140 -7.66 25.74 -24.85
#